data_AF-A0A1V4YMK7-F1
#
_entry.id   AF-A0A1V4YMK7-F1
#
_cell.length_a   1.000
_cell.length_b   1.000
_cell.length_c   1.000
_cell.angle_alpha   90.00
_cell.angle_beta   90.00
_cell.angle_gamma   90.00
#
_symmetry.space_group_name_H-M   'P 1'
#
loop_
_entity.id
_entity.type
_entity.pdbx_description
1 polymer ?
#
loop_
_entity_poly.entity_id
_entity_poly.type
_entity_poly.pdbx_seq_one_letter_code
_entity_poly.pdbx_strand_id
1 'polypeptide(L)'
;MAQEQGIAKVDLNYIFKAVIMGTSLYSDNWEKGVLYLTNLNLWFSEGKGWFTIPLKNITMVGREVPGTIRLKAQRAISTTHVLIIDYMQPSTVSTDSYASAVALLGGSEVVINTLKAYLQPMCGTPPKSQSLSDIDKKLLYMLYTGVNDMTKLSFFIGADTETLAGSFKNLRDQGLCDTMGKLTQEGMAKIKELM
;
A
#
# COMPACT_ATOMS: atom_id res chain seq x y z
N MET A 1 -9.33 17.67 -10.09
CA MET A 1 -9.65 16.33 -9.54
C MET A 1 -9.74 15.38 -10.73
N ALA A 2 -9.03 14.26 -10.74
CA ALA A 2 -9.12 13.29 -11.84
C ALA A 2 -10.52 12.63 -11.82
N GLN A 3 -11.18 12.56 -12.97
CA GLN A 3 -12.48 11.89 -13.09
C GLN A 3 -12.28 10.37 -13.14
N GLU A 4 -13.05 9.63 -12.35
CA GLU A 4 -13.03 8.18 -12.37
C GLU A 4 -13.68 7.66 -13.66
N GLN A 5 -12.97 6.82 -14.39
CA GLN A 5 -13.38 6.22 -15.66
C GLN A 5 -13.28 4.71 -15.56
N GLY A 6 -14.36 4.02 -15.93
CA GLY A 6 -14.41 2.57 -15.99
C GLY A 6 -13.55 2.01 -17.12
N ILE A 7 -12.80 0.96 -16.82
CA ILE A 7 -11.87 0.33 -17.76
C ILE A 7 -12.30 -1.10 -18.05
N ALA A 8 -12.61 -1.88 -17.01
CA ALA A 8 -13.03 -3.25 -17.18
C ALA A 8 -13.98 -3.70 -16.07
N LYS A 9 -14.87 -4.63 -16.41
CA LYS A 9 -15.74 -5.35 -15.48
C LYS A 9 -15.53 -6.85 -15.71
N VAL A 10 -15.18 -7.59 -14.67
CA VAL A 10 -14.79 -8.99 -14.81
C VAL A 10 -15.39 -9.82 -13.68
N ASP A 11 -16.00 -10.95 -14.04
CA ASP A 11 -16.46 -11.95 -13.07
C ASP A 11 -15.28 -12.80 -12.62
N LEU A 12 -15.06 -12.87 -11.31
CA LEU A 12 -14.00 -13.68 -10.71
C LEU A 12 -14.36 -14.07 -9.27
N ASN A 13 -13.54 -14.95 -8.68
CA ASN A 13 -13.60 -15.20 -7.25
C ASN A 13 -12.51 -14.38 -6.56
N TYR A 14 -12.75 -13.86 -5.37
CA TYR A 14 -11.72 -13.14 -4.61
C TYR A 14 -11.79 -13.44 -3.12
N ILE A 15 -10.68 -13.19 -2.42
CA ILE A 15 -10.64 -13.05 -0.97
C ILE A 15 -10.12 -11.65 -0.70
N PHE A 16 -10.95 -10.82 -0.08
CA PHE A 16 -10.55 -9.51 0.41
C PHE A 16 -9.92 -9.65 1.79
N LYS A 17 -8.79 -8.95 2.06
CA LYS A 17 -8.03 -9.05 3.32
C LYS A 17 -7.63 -10.49 3.69
N ALA A 18 -7.06 -11.22 2.75
CA ALA A 18 -6.52 -12.55 2.96
C ALA A 18 -5.42 -12.56 4.04
N VAL A 19 -5.49 -13.54 4.96
CA VAL A 19 -4.45 -13.75 5.98
C VAL A 19 -3.50 -14.85 5.49
N ILE A 20 -2.28 -14.47 5.14
CA ILE A 20 -1.22 -15.39 4.71
C ILE A 20 -0.15 -15.47 5.81
N MET A 21 0.08 -16.67 6.34
CA MET A 21 1.15 -16.96 7.31
C MET A 21 2.18 -17.90 6.66
N GLY A 22 3.35 -17.36 6.31
CA GLY A 22 4.36 -18.07 5.54
C GLY A 22 3.83 -18.46 4.16
N THR A 23 3.76 -19.76 3.87
CA THR A 23 3.22 -20.29 2.62
C THR A 23 1.74 -20.67 2.71
N SER A 24 1.12 -20.55 3.89
CA SER A 24 -0.25 -20.99 4.11
C SER A 24 -1.22 -19.83 4.10
N LEU A 25 -2.30 -19.97 3.34
CA LEU A 25 -3.47 -19.12 3.43
C LEU A 25 -4.36 -19.62 4.57
N TYR A 26 -4.65 -18.78 5.56
CA TYR A 26 -5.54 -19.13 6.67
C TYR A 26 -7.01 -19.02 6.27
N SER A 27 -7.34 -18.02 5.45
CA SER A 27 -8.69 -17.73 4.95
C SER A 27 -9.12 -18.69 3.82
N ASP A 28 -10.33 -19.26 3.88
CA ASP A 28 -10.89 -20.11 2.81
C ASP A 28 -12.21 -19.57 2.24
N ASN A 29 -12.60 -18.37 2.66
CA ASN A 29 -13.82 -17.67 2.27
C ASN A 29 -13.70 -16.99 0.90
N TRP A 30 -13.52 -17.78 -0.15
CA TRP A 30 -13.61 -17.26 -1.51
C TRP A 30 -15.03 -16.76 -1.81
N GLU A 31 -15.11 -15.53 -2.29
CA GLU A 31 -16.35 -14.92 -2.72
C GLU A 31 -16.43 -14.87 -4.23
N LYS A 32 -17.55 -15.29 -4.79
CA LYS A 32 -17.85 -15.10 -6.20
C LYS A 32 -18.47 -13.72 -6.39
N GLY A 33 -17.87 -12.88 -7.23
CA GLY A 33 -18.40 -11.57 -7.51
C GLY A 33 -17.79 -10.92 -8.74
N VAL A 34 -17.99 -9.62 -8.84
CA VAL A 34 -17.52 -8.78 -9.93
C VAL A 34 -16.40 -7.91 -9.42
N LEU A 35 -15.28 -7.94 -10.15
CA LEU A 35 -14.25 -6.93 -10.05
C LEU A 35 -14.50 -5.84 -11.09
N TYR A 36 -14.55 -4.59 -10.64
CA TYR A 36 -14.65 -3.42 -11.52
C TYR A 36 -13.39 -2.59 -11.40
N LEU A 37 -12.65 -2.49 -12.49
CA LEU A 37 -11.40 -1.76 -12.60
C LEU A 37 -11.68 -0.40 -13.22
N THR A 38 -11.22 0.66 -12.55
CA THR A 38 -11.24 2.03 -13.05
C THR A 38 -9.80 2.54 -13.20
N ASN A 39 -9.64 3.78 -13.68
CA ASN A 39 -8.36 4.48 -13.69
C ASN A 39 -7.85 4.88 -12.29
N LEU A 40 -8.66 4.72 -11.23
CA LEU A 40 -8.31 5.14 -9.87
C LEU A 40 -8.38 4.00 -8.84
N ASN A 41 -9.27 3.03 -9.03
CA ASN A 41 -9.63 2.05 -8.01
C ASN A 41 -9.86 0.65 -8.59
N LEU A 42 -9.65 -0.36 -7.76
CA LEU A 42 -10.18 -1.71 -7.91
C LEU A 42 -11.38 -1.88 -6.99
N TRP A 43 -12.55 -2.13 -7.56
CA TRP A 43 -13.79 -2.33 -6.84
C TRP A 43 -14.16 -3.82 -6.79
N PHE A 44 -14.65 -4.27 -5.65
CA PHE A 44 -15.06 -5.64 -5.37
C PHE A 44 -16.49 -5.64 -4.87
N SER A 45 -17.37 -6.45 -5.48
CA SER A 45 -18.77 -6.57 -5.05
C SER A 45 -18.95 -7.71 -4.05
N GLU A 46 -18.99 -7.41 -2.75
CA GLU A 46 -19.21 -8.40 -1.69
C GLU A 46 -20.66 -8.34 -1.18
N GLY A 47 -21.45 -9.37 -1.49
CA GLY A 47 -22.85 -9.46 -1.08
C GLY A 47 -23.69 -8.26 -1.56
N LYS A 48 -24.04 -7.34 -0.64
CA LYS A 48 -24.79 -6.10 -0.94
C LYS A 48 -23.92 -4.83 -0.94
N GLY A 49 -22.61 -4.96 -0.68
CA GLY A 49 -21.67 -3.85 -0.53
C GLY A 49 -20.60 -3.81 -1.62
N TRP A 50 -19.84 -2.71 -1.63
CA TRP A 50 -18.67 -2.53 -2.48
C TRP A 50 -17.45 -2.22 -1.63
N PHE A 51 -16.36 -2.96 -1.86
CA PHE A 51 -15.06 -2.68 -1.30
C PHE A 51 -14.15 -2.12 -2.39
N THR A 52 -13.24 -1.23 -2.00
CA THR A 52 -12.35 -0.57 -2.95
C THR A 52 -10.91 -0.61 -2.48
N ILE A 53 -10.00 -0.87 -3.41
CA ILE A 53 -8.56 -0.69 -3.24
C ILE A 53 -8.15 0.42 -4.21
N PRO A 54 -7.80 1.62 -3.73
CA PRO A 54 -7.21 2.64 -4.58
C PRO A 54 -5.96 2.09 -5.26
N LEU A 55 -5.84 2.28 -6.57
CA LEU A 55 -4.69 1.76 -7.33
C LEU A 55 -3.36 2.29 -6.80
N LYS A 56 -3.36 3.55 -6.34
CA LYS A 56 -2.21 4.19 -5.67
C LYS A 56 -1.76 3.51 -4.37
N ASN A 57 -2.63 2.71 -3.76
CA ASN A 57 -2.33 1.98 -2.51
C ASN A 57 -1.82 0.57 -2.77
N ILE A 58 -1.82 0.09 -4.02
CA ILE A 58 -1.29 -1.22 -4.38
C ILE A 58 0.23 -1.14 -4.34
N THR A 59 0.85 -1.97 -3.51
CA THR A 59 2.30 -1.99 -3.33
C THR A 59 2.97 -3.07 -4.17
N MET A 60 2.26 -4.18 -4.42
CA MET A 60 2.79 -5.30 -5.21
C MET A 60 1.67 -6.07 -5.89
N VAL A 61 1.91 -6.53 -7.12
CA VAL A 61 1.02 -7.43 -7.84
C VAL A 61 1.80 -8.60 -8.41
N GLY A 62 1.26 -9.81 -8.20
CA GLY A 62 1.70 -10.99 -8.91
C GLY A 62 3.00 -11.59 -8.41
N ARG A 63 3.28 -11.47 -7.10
CA ARG A 63 4.26 -12.33 -6.41
C ARG A 63 3.89 -13.81 -6.58
N GLU A 64 4.88 -14.68 -6.43
CA GLU A 64 4.70 -16.11 -6.59
C GLU A 64 3.62 -16.64 -5.63
N VAL A 65 2.68 -17.43 -6.17
CA VAL A 65 1.62 -18.05 -5.38
C VAL A 65 2.08 -19.43 -4.90
N PRO A 66 2.23 -19.64 -3.59
CA PRO A 66 2.62 -20.93 -3.04
C PRO A 66 1.67 -22.06 -3.48
N GLY A 67 2.21 -23.25 -3.71
CA GLY A 67 1.44 -24.42 -4.15
C GLY A 67 0.27 -24.77 -3.21
N THR A 68 0.46 -24.60 -1.91
CA THR A 68 -0.58 -24.73 -0.87
C THR A 68 -1.78 -23.81 -1.11
N ILE A 69 -1.56 -22.56 -1.50
CA ILE A 69 -2.63 -21.60 -1.83
C ILE A 69 -3.35 -22.03 -3.11
N ARG A 70 -2.61 -22.45 -4.14
CA ARG A 70 -3.19 -22.95 -5.40
C ARG A 70 -4.06 -24.18 -5.18
N LEU A 71 -3.62 -25.11 -4.33
CA LEU A 71 -4.39 -26.30 -3.97
C LEU A 71 -5.67 -25.95 -3.21
N LYS A 72 -5.62 -24.96 -2.30
CA LYS A 72 -6.82 -24.46 -1.62
C LYS A 72 -7.80 -23.81 -2.60
N ALA A 73 -7.31 -22.95 -3.49
CA ALA A 73 -8.13 -22.35 -4.54
C ALA A 73 -8.75 -23.42 -5.47
N GLN A 74 -7.98 -24.43 -5.86
CA GLN A 74 -8.48 -25.52 -6.70
C GLN A 74 -9.62 -26.28 -6.03
N ARG A 75 -9.53 -26.52 -4.71
CA ARG A 75 -10.59 -27.19 -3.95
C ARG A 75 -11.83 -26.31 -3.75
N ALA A 76 -11.65 -25.01 -3.52
CA ALA A 76 -12.75 -24.11 -3.18
C ALA A 76 -13.48 -23.56 -4.42
N ILE A 77 -12.74 -23.19 -5.46
CA ILE A 77 -13.26 -22.46 -6.63
C ILE A 77 -12.85 -23.08 -7.97
N SER A 78 -12.29 -24.30 -7.97
CA SER A 78 -11.95 -25.07 -9.16
C SER A 78 -10.94 -24.38 -10.11
N THR A 79 -10.03 -23.55 -9.58
CA THR A 79 -8.93 -22.95 -10.36
C THR A 79 -7.61 -22.95 -9.58
N THR A 80 -6.49 -23.07 -10.30
CA THR A 80 -5.13 -22.87 -9.79
C THR A 80 -4.55 -21.50 -10.16
N HIS A 81 -5.26 -20.72 -10.98
CA HIS A 81 -4.84 -19.39 -11.41
C HIS A 81 -5.28 -18.37 -10.38
N VAL A 82 -4.32 -17.96 -9.56
CA VAL A 82 -4.50 -17.00 -8.48
C VAL A 82 -3.54 -15.83 -8.67
N LEU A 83 -4.03 -14.62 -8.48
CA LEU A 83 -3.25 -13.39 -8.39
C LEU A 83 -3.22 -12.90 -6.95
N ILE A 84 -2.02 -12.60 -6.45
CA ILE A 84 -1.85 -11.93 -5.15
C ILE A 84 -1.66 -10.43 -5.40
N ILE A 85 -2.41 -9.61 -4.67
CA ILE A 85 -2.30 -8.17 -4.65
C ILE A 85 -2.00 -7.74 -3.21
N ASP A 86 -0.81 -7.19 -2.97
CA ASP A 86 -0.46 -6.59 -1.68
C ASP A 86 -0.75 -5.08 -1.76
N TYR A 87 -1.39 -4.53 -0.73
CA TYR A 87 -1.84 -3.14 -0.70
C TYR A 87 -1.85 -2.55 0.71
N MET A 88 -1.87 -1.23 0.80
CA MET A 88 -2.00 -0.48 2.05
C MET A 88 -3.46 -0.07 2.27
N GLN A 89 -4.00 -0.39 3.45
CA GLN A 89 -5.34 0.04 3.86
C GLN A 89 -5.28 0.92 5.11
N PRO A 90 -6.19 1.89 5.28
CA PRO A 90 -6.30 2.64 6.51
C PRO A 90 -6.48 1.69 7.71
N SER A 91 -5.72 1.94 8.76
CA SER A 91 -5.78 1.19 10.00
C SER A 91 -7.09 1.49 10.73
N THR A 92 -7.66 0.46 11.36
CA THR A 92 -8.80 0.62 12.27
C THR A 92 -8.38 1.11 13.65
N VAL A 93 -7.07 1.12 13.94
CA VAL A 93 -6.52 1.45 15.27
C VAL A 93 -6.22 2.94 15.39
N SER A 94 -5.80 3.59 14.30
CA SER A 94 -5.64 5.04 14.26
C SER A 94 -5.92 5.57 12.86
N THR A 95 -6.59 6.72 12.79
CA THR A 95 -7.07 7.36 11.55
C THR A 95 -5.95 7.75 10.57
N ASP A 96 -4.71 7.86 11.05
CA ASP A 96 -3.55 8.31 10.27
C ASP A 96 -2.50 7.20 10.04
N SER A 97 -2.80 5.94 10.37
CA SER A 97 -1.89 4.83 10.06
C SER A 97 -2.46 3.94 8.94
N TYR A 98 -1.56 3.34 8.18
CA TYR A 98 -1.89 2.35 7.16
C TYR A 98 -1.34 0.99 7.58
N ALA A 99 -2.09 -0.06 7.31
CA ALA A 99 -1.70 -1.44 7.54
C ALA A 99 -1.56 -2.17 6.21
N SER A 100 -0.55 -3.04 6.11
CA SER A 100 -0.41 -3.94 4.97
C SER A 100 -1.54 -4.97 4.94
N ALA A 101 -2.10 -5.19 3.78
CA ALA A 101 -3.16 -6.15 3.53
C ALA A 101 -2.92 -6.88 2.20
N VAL A 102 -3.59 -8.01 2.04
CA VAL A 102 -3.46 -8.87 0.87
C VAL A 102 -4.84 -9.17 0.31
N ALA A 103 -4.99 -9.09 -1.00
CA ALA A 103 -6.15 -9.58 -1.72
C ALA A 103 -5.73 -10.73 -2.65
N LEU A 104 -6.59 -11.72 -2.77
CA LEU A 104 -6.42 -12.85 -3.70
C LEU A 104 -7.50 -12.79 -4.76
N LEU A 105 -7.12 -12.87 -6.03
CA LEU A 105 -8.06 -13.01 -7.14
C LEU A 105 -7.89 -14.40 -7.76
N GLY A 106 -8.98 -15.11 -8.00
CA GLY A 106 -9.01 -16.43 -8.59
C GLY A 106 -9.98 -16.46 -9.77
N GLY A 107 -9.51 -16.91 -10.93
CA GLY A 107 -10.32 -16.90 -12.15
C GLY A 107 -9.73 -17.74 -13.26
N SER A 108 -10.13 -17.46 -14.50
CA SER A 108 -9.49 -18.05 -15.68
C SER A 108 -8.08 -17.50 -15.85
N GLU A 109 -7.20 -18.29 -16.46
CA GLU A 109 -5.82 -17.88 -16.74
C GLU A 109 -5.75 -16.56 -17.50
N VAL A 110 -6.57 -16.43 -18.55
CA VAL A 110 -6.62 -15.23 -19.41
C VAL A 110 -6.96 -13.98 -18.59
N VAL A 111 -7.98 -14.07 -17.73
CA VAL A 111 -8.39 -12.96 -16.87
C VAL A 111 -7.28 -12.57 -15.90
N ILE A 112 -6.71 -13.56 -15.21
CA ILE A 112 -5.69 -13.33 -14.19
C ILE A 112 -4.41 -12.74 -14.80
N ASN A 113 -3.96 -13.27 -15.93
CA ASN A 113 -2.78 -12.76 -16.64
C ASN A 113 -3.02 -11.34 -17.18
N THR A 114 -4.22 -11.05 -17.69
CA THR A 114 -4.58 -9.71 -18.18
C THR A 114 -4.60 -8.70 -17.03
N LEU A 115 -5.23 -9.03 -15.90
CA LEU A 115 -5.24 -8.17 -14.72
C LEU A 115 -3.83 -7.94 -14.18
N LYS A 116 -3.00 -8.98 -14.13
CA LYS A 116 -1.60 -8.86 -13.73
C LYS A 116 -0.86 -7.89 -14.66
N ALA A 117 -0.93 -8.11 -15.97
CA ALA A 117 -0.25 -7.26 -16.95
C ALA A 117 -0.71 -5.79 -16.90
N TYR A 118 -1.99 -5.56 -16.56
CA TYR A 118 -2.54 -4.22 -16.44
C TYR A 118 -2.14 -3.51 -15.13
N LEU A 119 -2.18 -4.22 -14.00
CA LEU A 119 -1.90 -3.65 -12.69
C LEU A 119 -0.41 -3.56 -12.37
N GLN A 120 0.41 -4.46 -12.91
CA GLN A 120 1.84 -4.52 -12.63
C GLN A 120 2.59 -3.22 -13.00
N PRO A 121 2.33 -2.54 -14.14
CA PRO A 121 2.90 -1.22 -14.43
C PRO A 121 2.50 -0.12 -13.44
N MET A 122 1.38 -0.30 -12.74
CA MET A 122 0.89 0.63 -11.72
C MET A 122 1.55 0.37 -10.36
N CYS A 123 2.02 -0.86 -10.14
CA CYS A 123 2.80 -1.30 -8.98
C CYS A 123 4.25 -0.88 -9.17
N GLY A 124 4.57 0.35 -8.79
CA GLY A 124 5.89 0.92 -9.09
C GLY A 124 5.91 2.44 -9.20
N THR A 125 4.74 3.09 -9.08
CA THR A 125 4.69 4.43 -8.50
C THR A 125 4.43 4.28 -7.01
N PRO A 126 5.46 4.09 -6.16
CA PRO A 126 5.32 4.59 -4.79
C PRO A 126 4.82 6.05 -4.89
N PRO A 127 4.08 6.59 -3.90
CA PRO A 127 4.00 8.04 -3.80
C PRO A 127 5.44 8.51 -3.94
N LYS A 128 5.75 9.26 -5.03
CA LYS A 128 7.13 9.60 -5.41
C LYS A 128 7.87 9.81 -4.10
N SER A 129 8.88 8.99 -3.78
CA SER A 129 9.79 9.36 -2.72
C SER A 129 10.34 10.69 -3.21
N GLN A 130 9.76 11.80 -2.75
CA GLN A 130 10.27 13.11 -3.09
C GLN A 130 11.68 13.04 -2.57
N SER A 131 12.66 13.19 -3.47
CA SER A 131 14.06 13.24 -3.08
C SER A 131 14.13 14.19 -1.90
N LEU A 132 14.57 13.68 -0.75
CA LEU A 132 14.63 14.48 0.47
C LEU A 132 15.41 15.75 0.14
N SER A 133 14.77 16.90 0.32
CA SER A 133 15.45 18.18 0.21
C SER A 133 16.52 18.25 1.30
N ASP A 134 17.47 19.17 1.19
CA ASP A 134 18.49 19.31 2.22
C ASP A 134 17.89 19.72 3.58
N ILE A 135 16.73 20.37 3.56
CA ILE A 135 15.94 20.69 4.76
C ILE A 135 15.32 19.41 5.34
N ASP A 136 14.75 18.54 4.50
CA ASP A 136 14.19 17.26 4.96
C ASP A 136 15.26 16.35 5.57
N LYS A 137 16.46 16.29 4.97
CA LYS A 137 17.59 15.52 5.51
C LYS A 137 18.07 16.07 6.84
N LYS A 138 18.22 17.40 6.95
CA LYS A 138 18.60 18.06 8.21
C LYS A 138 17.56 17.81 9.29
N LEU A 139 16.28 17.91 8.95
CA LEU A 139 15.18 17.64 9.87
C LEU A 139 15.21 16.18 10.35
N LEU A 140 15.33 15.23 9.42
CA LEU A 140 15.44 13.81 9.74
C LEU A 140 16.63 13.53 10.70
N TYR A 141 17.78 14.18 10.46
CA TYR A 141 18.95 14.07 11.32
C TYR A 141 18.74 14.67 12.72
N MET A 142 18.13 15.86 12.81
CA MET A 142 17.80 16.48 14.09
C MET A 142 16.86 15.61 14.93
N LEU A 143 15.83 15.03 14.31
CA LEU A 143 14.90 14.11 14.96
C LEU A 143 15.60 12.84 15.47
N TYR A 144 16.55 12.30 14.70
CA TYR A 144 17.37 11.16 15.11
C TYR A 144 18.24 11.48 16.33
N THR A 145 18.79 12.69 16.39
CA THR A 145 19.57 13.16 17.55
C THR A 145 18.71 13.52 18.78
N GLY A 146 17.39 13.41 18.67
CA GLY A 146 16.46 13.70 19.77
C GLY A 146 16.07 15.17 19.90
N VAL A 147 16.39 16.01 18.91
CA VAL A 147 15.95 17.42 18.88
C VAL A 147 14.56 17.48 18.25
N ASN A 148 13.55 17.74 19.07
CA ASN A 148 12.13 17.79 18.65
C ASN A 148 11.43 19.12 18.96
N ASP A 149 12.14 20.08 19.55
CA ASP A 149 11.62 21.42 19.82
C ASP A 149 11.64 22.27 18.55
N MET A 150 10.49 22.81 18.14
CA MET A 150 10.34 23.58 16.89
C MET A 150 11.23 24.82 16.82
N THR A 151 11.47 25.48 17.96
CA THR A 151 12.33 26.68 18.02
C THR A 151 13.79 26.30 17.78
N LYS A 152 14.25 25.21 18.40
CA LYS A 152 15.58 24.66 18.16
C LYS A 152 15.75 24.14 16.74
N LEU A 153 14.74 23.45 16.19
CA LEU A 153 14.75 22.96 14.82
C LEU A 153 14.87 24.11 13.81
N SER A 154 14.09 25.18 13.98
CA SER A 154 14.19 26.39 13.16
C SER A 154 15.57 27.03 13.21
N PHE A 155 16.15 27.13 14.41
CA PHE A 155 17.49 27.67 14.59
C PHE A 155 18.58 26.81 13.92
N PHE A 156 18.59 25.48 14.13
CA PHE A 156 19.64 24.61 13.61
C PHE A 156 19.53 24.35 12.09
N ILE A 157 18.31 24.29 11.57
CA ILE A 157 18.07 24.00 10.15
C ILE A 157 18.19 25.26 9.31
N GLY A 158 17.95 26.44 9.91
CA GLY A 158 17.98 27.74 9.24
C GLY A 158 16.77 27.94 8.34
N ALA A 159 15.61 27.41 8.74
CA ALA A 159 14.36 27.47 8.00
C ALA A 159 13.25 28.08 8.86
N ASP A 160 12.34 28.82 8.21
CA ASP A 160 11.14 29.32 8.87
C ASP A 160 10.17 28.19 9.25
N THR A 161 9.20 28.52 10.10
CA THR A 161 8.24 27.55 10.63
C THR A 161 7.33 26.95 9.56
N GLU A 162 7.05 27.68 8.48
CA GLU A 162 6.21 27.20 7.38
C GLU A 162 6.95 26.16 6.54
N THR A 163 8.22 26.43 6.22
CA THR A 163 9.11 25.52 5.50
C THR A 163 9.34 24.24 6.32
N LEU A 164 9.55 24.37 7.64
CA LEU A 164 9.67 23.21 8.54
C LEU A 164 8.38 22.39 8.62
N ALA A 165 7.23 23.03 8.71
CA ALA A 165 5.95 22.33 8.69
C ALA A 165 5.74 21.57 7.37
N GLY A 166 6.17 22.16 6.25
CA GLY A 166 6.21 21.51 4.94
C GLY A 166 7.11 20.27 4.93
N SER A 167 8.33 20.38 5.47
CA SER A 167 9.27 19.26 5.60
C SER A 167 8.76 18.17 6.54
N PHE A 168 8.17 18.50 7.68
CA PHE A 168 7.53 17.53 8.58
C PHE A 168 6.40 16.77 7.90
N LYS A 169 5.56 17.50 7.14
CA LYS A 169 4.50 16.89 6.36
C LYS A 169 5.07 15.95 5.31
N ASN A 170 6.12 16.35 4.59
CA ASN A 170 6.78 15.51 3.60
C ASN A 170 7.38 14.23 4.21
N LEU A 171 8.10 14.35 5.34
CA LEU A 171 8.65 13.20 6.06
C LEU A 171 7.55 12.25 6.55
N ARG A 172 6.42 12.79 7.03
CA ARG A 172 5.28 12.00 7.49
C ARG A 172 4.56 11.31 6.34
N ASP A 173 4.34 12.03 5.23
CA ASP A 173 3.69 11.49 4.04
C ASP A 173 4.54 10.38 3.39
N GLN A 174 5.86 10.38 3.64
CA GLN A 174 6.80 9.32 3.27
C GLN A 174 6.99 8.23 4.35
N GLY A 175 6.25 8.27 5.46
CA GLY A 175 6.33 7.26 6.53
C GLY A 175 7.59 7.33 7.39
N LEU A 176 8.40 8.39 7.28
CA LEU A 176 9.68 8.53 7.98
C LEU A 176 9.53 9.07 9.41
N CYS A 177 8.45 9.80 9.70
CA CYS A 177 8.11 10.26 11.04
C CYS A 177 6.61 10.10 11.36
N ASP A 178 6.29 9.92 12.65
CA ASP A 178 4.92 9.83 13.15
C ASP A 178 4.26 11.20 13.39
N THR A 179 3.00 11.19 13.82
CA THR A 179 2.22 12.41 14.11
C THR A 179 2.74 13.20 15.31
N MET A 180 3.62 12.62 16.14
CA MET A 180 4.29 13.27 17.26
C MET A 180 5.69 13.78 16.90
N GLY A 181 6.09 13.66 15.62
CA GLY A 181 7.41 14.06 15.16
C GLY A 181 8.53 13.12 15.58
N LYS A 182 8.24 11.86 15.96
CA LYS A 182 9.25 10.84 16.22
C LYS A 182 9.55 10.05 14.96
N LEU A 183 10.79 9.60 14.81
CA LEU A 183 11.16 8.74 13.68
C LEU A 183 10.51 7.37 13.79
N THR A 184 9.99 6.88 12.66
CA THR A 184 9.54 5.50 12.52
C THR A 184 10.74 4.57 12.32
N GLN A 185 10.51 3.25 12.31
CA GLN A 185 11.56 2.29 11.94
C GLN A 185 12.10 2.54 10.53
N GLU A 186 11.23 2.94 9.59
CA GLU A 186 11.61 3.31 8.22
C GLU A 186 12.45 4.60 8.20
N GLY A 187 12.08 5.62 9.00
CA GLY A 187 12.90 6.83 9.18
C GLY A 187 14.29 6.55 9.74
N MET A 188 14.39 5.64 10.72
CA MET A 188 15.66 5.19 11.29
C MET A 188 16.51 4.36 10.33
N ALA A 189 15.89 3.56 9.46
CA ALA A 189 16.61 2.87 8.39
C ALA A 189 17.12 3.88 7.36
N LYS A 190 16.28 4.84 6.98
CA LYS A 190 16.60 5.83 5.96
C LYS A 190 17.74 6.75 6.34
N ILE A 191 17.81 7.18 7.59
CA ILE A 191 18.94 8.00 8.05
C ILE A 191 20.27 7.22 8.03
N LYS A 192 20.25 5.92 8.35
CA LYS A 192 21.45 5.07 8.29
C LYS A 192 21.95 4.86 6.86
N GLU A 193 21.08 4.96 5.86
CA GLU A 193 21.49 4.94 4.44
C GLU A 193 22.08 6.28 3.96
N LEU A 194 21.75 7.38 4.63
CA LEU A 194 22.19 8.74 4.28
C LEU A 194 23.50 9.14 5.00
N MET A 195 23.90 8.38 6.02
CA MET A 195 25.17 8.51 6.75
C MET A 195 26.27 7.67 6.09
#